data_AF-A0A933VTY5-F1
#
_entry.id   AF-A0A933VTY5-F1
#
_cell.length_a   1.000
_cell.length_b   1.000
_cell.length_c   1.000
_cell.angle_alpha   90.00
_cell.angle_beta   90.00
_cell.angle_gamma   90.00
#
_symmetry.space_group_name_H-M   'P 1'
#
loop_
_entity.id
_entity.type
_entity.pdbx_description
1 polymer ?
#
loop_
_entity_poly.entity_id
_entity_poly.type
_entity_poly.pdbx_seq_one_letter_code
_entity_poly.pdbx_strand_id
1 'polypeptide(L)'
;MDLSRRKLDVCLLSDGGKIVEEFAVPPDGDGLAGLVCRIELRAPRAVIESMTGTRFVHDRFEELGWDVRIADAARVKGIGSLAANTDKFDACVLAILSQRDLVPEIWPPSLEIRQERELARFRLHLVKHRSMLTHRVHAMLVSSGKPCPVTDLFGVAGRDMLADLQVPEPWGSTVLASVAAIAGLKAPDR
;
A
#
# COMPACT_ATOMS: atom_id res chain seq x y z
N MET A 1 -14.44 11.80 6.04
CA MET A 1 -14.61 10.43 5.54
C MET A 1 -13.55 9.56 6.18
N ASP A 2 -13.94 8.43 6.75
CA ASP A 2 -13.02 7.48 7.34
C ASP A 2 -12.98 6.20 6.51
N LEU A 3 -11.79 5.79 6.09
CA LEU A 3 -11.60 4.65 5.20
C LEU A 3 -11.10 3.47 6.02
N SER A 4 -11.67 2.29 5.73
CA SER A 4 -11.20 1.03 6.25
C SER A 4 -11.08 0.00 5.13
N ARG A 5 -10.58 -1.19 5.46
CA ARG A 5 -10.56 -2.32 4.52
C ARG A 5 -11.95 -2.84 4.15
N ARG A 6 -13.00 -2.50 4.91
CA ARG A 6 -14.34 -3.08 4.75
C ARG A 6 -15.38 -2.09 4.24
N LYS A 7 -15.17 -0.79 4.48
CA LYS A 7 -16.12 0.28 4.21
C LYS A 7 -15.43 1.63 4.23
N LEU A 8 -16.12 2.61 3.65
CA LEU A 8 -15.85 4.03 3.73
C LEU A 8 -17.01 4.70 4.46
N ASP A 9 -16.77 5.17 5.67
CA ASP A 9 -17.74 5.91 6.47
C ASP A 9 -17.76 7.39 6.03
N VAL A 10 -18.96 7.90 5.79
CA VAL A 10 -19.23 9.23 5.24
C VAL A 10 -20.10 9.99 6.22
N CYS A 11 -19.64 11.19 6.59
CA CYS A 11 -20.41 12.15 7.36
C CYS A 11 -20.52 13.42 6.52
N LEU A 12 -21.74 13.73 6.08
CA LEU A 12 -22.04 14.90 5.28
C LEU A 12 -22.51 16.03 6.19
N LEU A 13 -21.82 17.18 6.13
CA LEU A 13 -22.23 18.40 6.81
C LEU A 13 -22.83 19.37 5.80
N SER A 14 -23.84 20.10 6.23
CA SER A 14 -24.32 21.31 5.56
C SER A 14 -23.37 22.49 5.82
N ASP A 15 -23.49 23.56 5.04
CA ASP A 15 -22.71 24.79 5.24
C ASP A 15 -22.87 25.35 6.67
N GLY A 16 -24.04 25.17 7.28
CA GLY A 16 -24.33 25.57 8.66
C GLY A 16 -23.73 24.65 9.74
N GLY A 17 -22.97 23.62 9.37
CA GLY A 17 -22.29 22.71 10.30
C GLY A 17 -23.20 21.66 10.93
N LYS A 18 -24.41 21.48 10.40
CA LYS A 18 -25.30 20.41 10.82
C LYS A 18 -25.03 19.15 10.00
N ILE A 19 -25.00 18.01 10.67
CA ILE A 19 -24.99 16.69 10.02
C ILE A 19 -26.26 16.54 9.20
N VAL A 20 -26.08 16.37 7.89
CA VAL A 20 -27.14 16.12 6.91
C VAL A 20 -27.38 14.63 6.81
N GLU A 21 -26.30 13.86 6.71
CA GLU A 21 -26.37 12.42 6.52
C GLU A 21 -25.12 11.71 7.03
N GLU A 22 -25.31 10.50 7.55
CA GLU A 22 -24.24 9.58 7.94
C GLU A 22 -24.52 8.20 7.37
N PHE A 23 -23.59 7.67 6.59
CA PHE A 23 -23.73 6.34 5.99
C PHE A 23 -22.37 5.77 5.65
N ALA A 24 -22.35 4.49 5.28
CA ALA A 24 -21.15 3.81 4.80
C ALA A 24 -21.39 3.27 3.39
N VAL A 25 -20.33 3.28 2.58
CA VAL A 25 -20.31 2.65 1.26
C VAL A 25 -19.16 1.63 1.17
N PRO A 26 -19.21 0.66 0.25
CA PRO A 26 -18.06 -0.19 -0.04
C PRO A 26 -16.82 0.64 -0.40
N PRO A 27 -15.61 0.23 0.01
CA PRO A 27 -14.37 0.97 -0.23
C PRO A 27 -13.77 0.63 -1.62
N ASP A 28 -14.61 0.61 -2.65
CA ASP A 28 -14.27 0.23 -4.02
C ASP A 28 -14.85 1.23 -5.05
N GLY A 29 -14.60 0.97 -6.33
CA GLY A 29 -15.01 1.88 -7.42
C GLY A 29 -16.51 2.07 -7.52
N ASP A 30 -17.28 1.00 -7.32
CA ASP A 30 -18.74 1.03 -7.41
C ASP A 30 -19.34 1.74 -6.19
N GLY A 31 -18.78 1.52 -5.00
CA GLY A 31 -19.16 2.23 -3.79
C GLY A 31 -18.93 3.74 -3.89
N LEU A 32 -17.79 4.15 -4.44
CA LEU A 32 -17.50 5.58 -4.70
C LEU A 32 -18.42 6.16 -5.77
N ALA A 33 -18.71 5.43 -6.85
CA ALA A 33 -19.63 5.89 -7.89
C ALA A 33 -21.06 6.05 -7.32
N GLY A 34 -21.54 5.09 -6.54
CA GLY A 34 -22.84 5.15 -5.87
C GLY A 34 -22.92 6.31 -4.88
N LEU A 35 -21.84 6.59 -4.13
CA LEU A 35 -21.74 7.76 -3.26
C LEU A 35 -21.88 9.07 -4.04
N VAL A 36 -21.18 9.23 -5.16
CA VAL A 36 -21.25 10.42 -6.01
C VAL A 36 -22.67 10.63 -6.53
N CYS A 37 -23.32 9.56 -6.99
CA CYS A 37 -24.71 9.61 -7.42
C CYS A 37 -25.69 9.96 -6.28
N ARG A 38 -25.43 9.49 -5.06
CA ARG A 38 -26.31 9.72 -3.90
C ARG A 38 -26.33 11.17 -3.45
N ILE A 39 -25.17 11.82 -3.40
CA ILE A 39 -25.09 13.16 -2.81
C ILE A 39 -25.52 14.27 -3.78
N GLU A 40 -25.45 14.04 -5.10
CA GLU A 40 -25.84 15.00 -6.15
C GLU A 40 -25.26 16.42 -6.00
N LEU A 41 -24.20 16.60 -5.20
CA LEU A 41 -23.58 17.89 -4.94
C LEU A 41 -22.63 18.28 -6.06
N ARG A 42 -22.67 19.55 -6.47
CA ARG A 42 -21.68 20.12 -7.41
C ARG A 42 -20.47 20.63 -6.63
N ALA A 43 -19.30 20.09 -6.94
CA ALA A 43 -17.99 20.47 -6.40
C ALA A 43 -17.89 20.49 -4.86
N PRO A 44 -18.22 19.40 -4.15
CA PRO A 44 -18.11 19.35 -2.70
C PRO A 44 -16.63 19.30 -2.25
N ARG A 45 -16.40 19.76 -1.03
CA ARG A 45 -15.14 19.52 -0.31
C ARG A 45 -15.21 18.19 0.45
N ALA A 46 -14.25 17.32 0.23
CA ALA A 46 -14.09 16.06 0.95
C ALA A 46 -12.79 16.03 1.74
N VAL A 47 -12.83 15.45 2.94
CA VAL A 47 -11.65 15.19 3.76
C VAL A 47 -11.61 13.72 4.10
N ILE A 48 -10.46 13.09 3.87
CA ILE A 48 -10.23 11.67 4.14
C ILE A 48 -8.98 11.47 5.02
N GLU A 49 -9.05 10.57 5.99
CA GLU A 49 -7.89 10.22 6.82
C GLU A 49 -6.81 9.50 6.01
N SER A 50 -5.53 9.73 6.34
CA SER A 50 -4.40 9.07 5.71
C SER A 50 -4.29 7.59 6.06
N MET A 51 -4.38 6.71 5.06
CA MET A 51 -4.11 5.28 5.15
C MET A 51 -3.71 4.69 3.79
N THR A 52 -3.44 3.38 3.72
CA THR A 52 -3.00 2.68 2.50
C THR A 52 -3.95 2.83 1.30
N GLY A 53 -5.26 2.96 1.53
CA GLY A 53 -6.28 3.08 0.48
C GLY A 53 -6.69 4.51 0.11
N THR A 54 -6.27 5.52 0.88
CA THR A 54 -6.77 6.90 0.76
C THR A 54 -6.56 7.50 -0.62
N ARG A 55 -5.45 7.13 -1.27
CA ARG A 55 -5.10 7.63 -2.61
C ARG A 55 -6.13 7.26 -3.67
N PHE A 56 -6.69 6.06 -3.59
CA PHE A 56 -7.71 5.62 -4.53
C PHE A 56 -8.96 6.51 -4.47
N VAL A 57 -9.42 6.80 -3.25
CA VAL A 57 -10.58 7.69 -3.02
C VAL A 57 -10.25 9.13 -3.43
N HIS A 58 -9.06 9.61 -3.07
CA HIS A 58 -8.57 10.94 -3.43
C HIS A 58 -8.56 11.15 -4.94
N ASP A 59 -7.83 10.30 -5.67
CA ASP A 59 -7.67 10.42 -7.11
C ASP A 59 -9.04 10.35 -7.81
N ARG A 60 -9.93 9.45 -7.35
CA ARG A 60 -11.26 9.28 -7.95
C ARG A 60 -12.16 10.52 -7.78
N PHE A 61 -12.08 11.20 -6.64
CA PHE A 61 -12.87 12.41 -6.41
C PHE A 61 -12.25 13.65 -7.05
N GLU A 62 -10.91 13.75 -7.10
CA GLU A 62 -10.24 14.81 -7.87
C GLU A 62 -10.62 14.75 -9.36
N GLU A 63 -10.66 13.56 -9.96
CA GLU A 63 -11.13 13.35 -11.35
C GLU A 63 -12.55 13.87 -11.59
N LEU A 64 -13.39 13.87 -10.55
CA LEU A 64 -14.77 14.35 -10.57
C LEU A 64 -14.89 15.84 -10.21
N GLY A 65 -13.76 16.53 -10.01
CA GLY A 65 -13.71 17.96 -9.72
C GLY A 65 -14.01 18.34 -8.27
N TRP A 66 -13.83 17.42 -7.31
CA TRP A 66 -13.99 17.71 -5.90
C TRP A 66 -12.74 18.37 -5.30
N ASP A 67 -12.92 19.19 -4.26
CA ASP A 67 -11.82 19.67 -3.41
C ASP A 67 -11.52 18.61 -2.36
N VAL A 68 -10.49 17.79 -2.59
CA VAL A 68 -10.18 16.64 -1.73
C VAL A 68 -8.92 16.90 -0.91
N ARG A 69 -9.04 16.83 0.41
CA ARG A 69 -7.90 16.95 1.33
C ARG A 69 -7.63 15.64 2.05
N ILE A 70 -6.36 15.31 2.23
CA ILE A 70 -5.94 14.16 3.04
C ILE A 70 -5.48 14.64 4.40
N ALA A 71 -6.11 14.16 5.47
CA ALA A 71 -5.74 14.49 6.84
C ALA A 71 -4.71 13.50 7.40
N ASP A 72 -3.68 13.99 8.09
CA ASP A 72 -2.72 13.16 8.83
C ASP A 72 -3.41 12.46 10.01
N ALA A 73 -3.55 11.15 9.92
CA ALA A 73 -4.20 10.32 10.93
C ALA A 73 -3.60 10.50 12.34
N ALA A 74 -2.28 10.65 12.44
CA ALA A 74 -1.61 10.79 13.72
C ALA A 74 -1.94 12.14 14.36
N ARG A 75 -2.04 13.20 13.56
CA ARG A 75 -2.40 14.54 14.04
C ARG A 75 -3.88 14.66 14.38
N VAL A 76 -4.77 14.06 13.57
CA VAL A 76 -6.22 14.03 13.86
C VAL A 76 -6.49 13.38 15.21
N LYS A 77 -5.86 12.23 15.49
CA LYS A 77 -5.96 11.55 16.80
C LYS A 77 -5.44 12.39 17.96
N GLY A 78 -4.44 13.24 17.73
CA GLY A 78 -3.94 14.19 18.72
C GLY A 78 -4.90 15.33 19.05
N ILE A 79 -5.80 15.70 18.12
CA ILE A 79 -6.77 16.78 18.30
C ILE A 79 -8.02 16.31 19.06
N GLY A 80 -8.38 15.02 18.94
CA GLY A 80 -9.62 14.50 19.49
C GLY A 80 -9.58 13.00 19.72
N SER A 81 -8.63 12.53 20.52
CA SER A 81 -8.64 11.16 21.05
C SER A 81 -9.78 11.04 22.06
N LEU A 82 -10.96 10.60 21.62
CA LEU A 82 -12.05 10.23 22.52
C LEU A 82 -11.98 8.73 22.77
N ALA A 83 -12.16 8.32 24.03
CA ALA A 83 -12.09 6.92 24.46
C ALA A 83 -13.19 6.01 23.85
N ALA A 84 -14.03 6.55 22.98
CA ALA A 84 -15.15 5.88 22.29
C ALA A 84 -15.09 6.10 20.76
N ASN A 85 -13.89 6.10 20.18
CA ASN A 85 -13.72 6.19 18.72
C ASN A 85 -14.45 5.04 18.03
N THR A 86 -15.47 5.38 17.25
CA THR A 86 -16.09 4.51 16.25
C THR A 86 -15.82 5.12 14.88
N ASP A 87 -15.66 4.31 13.84
CA ASP A 87 -15.34 4.78 12.48
C ASP A 87 -16.28 5.92 12.00
N LYS A 88 -17.55 5.89 12.42
CA LYS A 88 -18.54 6.96 12.14
C LYS A 88 -18.18 8.28 12.81
N PHE A 89 -17.73 8.23 14.05
CA PHE A 89 -17.30 9.40 14.79
C PHE A 89 -16.08 10.04 14.13
N ASP A 90 -15.13 9.22 13.68
CA ASP A 90 -13.92 9.69 13.00
C ASP A 90 -14.26 10.42 11.69
N ALA A 91 -15.22 9.91 10.92
CA ALA A 91 -15.70 10.58 9.71
C ALA A 91 -16.32 11.96 9.99
N CYS A 92 -17.07 12.12 11.09
CA CYS A 92 -17.66 13.40 11.48
C CYS A 92 -16.65 14.38 12.07
N VAL A 93 -15.66 13.89 12.83
CA VAL A 93 -14.53 14.73 13.28
C VAL A 93 -13.85 15.38 12.09
N LEU A 94 -13.55 14.62 11.04
CA LEU A 94 -12.94 15.14 9.82
C LEU A 94 -13.83 16.19 9.12
N ALA A 95 -15.14 15.96 9.07
CA ALA A 95 -16.07 16.92 8.48
C ALA A 95 -16.10 18.24 9.27
N ILE A 96 -16.10 18.18 10.61
CA ILE A 96 -16.04 19.36 11.47
C ILE A 96 -14.70 20.11 11.31
N LEU A 97 -13.58 19.38 11.26
CA LEU A 97 -12.26 19.97 11.00
C LEU A 97 -12.23 20.67 9.63
N SER A 98 -12.84 20.07 8.61
CA SER A 98 -12.99 20.67 7.27
C SER A 98 -13.79 21.98 7.31
N GLN A 99 -14.93 21.98 7.99
CA GLN A 99 -15.80 23.15 8.11
C GLN A 99 -15.09 24.31 8.81
N ARG A 100 -14.23 24.00 9.79
CA ARG A 100 -13.48 24.99 10.57
C ARG A 100 -12.13 25.37 9.95
N ASP A 101 -11.78 24.80 8.81
CA ASP A 101 -10.47 24.95 8.16
C ASP A 101 -9.28 24.58 9.08
N LEU A 102 -9.47 23.52 9.88
CA LEU A 102 -8.50 22.99 10.85
C LEU A 102 -7.93 21.62 10.46
N VAL A 103 -8.05 21.24 9.18
CA VAL A 103 -7.58 19.94 8.70
C VAL A 103 -6.04 19.89 8.77
N PRO A 104 -5.44 18.93 9.49
CA PRO A 104 -4.00 18.74 9.46
C PRO A 104 -3.61 18.03 8.15
N GLU A 105 -3.53 18.80 7.07
CA GLU A 105 -3.41 18.27 5.71
C GLU A 105 -2.01 17.70 5.40
N ILE A 106 -1.99 16.62 4.60
CA ILE A 106 -0.79 16.08 3.95
C ILE A 106 -0.96 16.09 2.44
N TRP A 107 0.07 16.55 1.74
CA TRP A 107 0.05 16.62 0.28
C TRP A 107 0.53 15.31 -0.36
N PRO A 108 -0.29 14.60 -1.15
CA PRO A 108 0.17 13.44 -1.89
C PRO A 108 1.06 13.86 -3.06
N PRO A 109 2.13 13.11 -3.39
CA PRO A 109 2.89 13.34 -4.61
C PRO A 109 2.03 13.07 -5.86
N SER A 110 2.35 13.75 -6.96
CA SER A 110 1.67 13.58 -8.26
C SER A 110 1.71 12.12 -8.75
N LEU A 111 0.79 11.76 -9.66
CA LEU A 111 0.72 10.41 -10.23
C LEU A 111 2.05 9.98 -10.87
N GLU A 112 2.69 10.86 -11.63
CA GLU A 112 3.98 10.60 -12.28
C GLU A 112 5.08 10.25 -11.25
N ILE A 113 5.22 11.05 -10.20
CA ILE A 113 6.20 10.78 -9.12
C ILE A 113 5.87 9.46 -8.41
N ARG A 114 4.57 9.13 -8.25
CA ARG A 114 4.14 7.87 -7.63
C ARG A 114 4.50 6.66 -8.50
N GLN A 115 4.28 6.73 -9.81
CA GLN A 115 4.62 5.67 -10.75
C GLN A 115 6.13 5.36 -10.71
N GLU A 116 6.96 6.41 -10.79
CA GLU A 116 8.41 6.24 -10.72
C GLU A 116 8.87 5.67 -9.37
N ARG A 117 8.26 6.12 -8.25
CA ARG A 117 8.54 5.56 -6.92
C ARG A 117 8.14 4.10 -6.81
N GLU A 118 7.03 3.69 -7.41
CA GLU A 118 6.59 2.30 -7.38
C GLU A 118 7.56 1.39 -8.15
N LEU A 119 7.95 1.79 -9.37
CA LEU A 119 8.96 1.07 -10.14
C LEU A 119 10.28 0.95 -9.37
N ALA A 120 10.75 2.03 -8.76
CA ALA A 120 11.98 2.03 -7.98
C ALA A 120 11.89 1.11 -6.74
N ARG A 121 10.76 1.16 -6.01
CA ARG A 121 10.52 0.31 -4.84
C ARG A 121 10.43 -1.16 -5.22
N PHE A 122 9.74 -1.48 -6.31
CA PHE A 122 9.63 -2.85 -6.79
C PHE A 122 10.99 -3.40 -7.21
N ARG A 123 11.80 -2.62 -7.92
CA ARG A 123 13.20 -3.00 -8.25
C ARG A 123 14.02 -3.29 -6.98
N LEU A 124 13.94 -2.43 -5.97
CA LEU A 124 14.62 -2.66 -4.69
C LEU A 124 14.11 -3.94 -4.00
N HIS A 125 12.80 -4.22 -4.07
CA HIS A 125 12.20 -5.42 -3.51
C HIS A 125 12.76 -6.69 -4.18
N LEU A 126 12.85 -6.70 -5.51
CA LEU A 126 13.44 -7.81 -6.27
C LEU A 126 14.93 -8.02 -5.93
N VAL A 127 15.70 -6.94 -5.79
CA VAL A 127 17.10 -7.01 -5.35
C VAL A 127 17.20 -7.65 -3.96
N LYS A 128 16.35 -7.21 -3.02
CA LYS A 128 16.32 -7.79 -1.67
C LYS A 128 15.98 -9.27 -1.69
N HIS A 129 14.99 -9.69 -2.48
CA HIS A 129 14.63 -11.10 -2.63
C HIS A 129 15.76 -11.93 -3.24
N ARG A 130 16.41 -11.41 -4.29
CA ARG A 130 17.58 -12.04 -4.89
C ARG A 130 18.67 -12.27 -3.84
N SER A 131 19.04 -11.23 -3.09
CA SER A 131 20.06 -11.35 -2.03
C SER A 131 19.65 -12.34 -0.93
N MET A 132 18.39 -12.34 -0.50
CA MET A 132 17.88 -13.29 0.50
C MET A 132 18.02 -14.75 0.03
N LEU A 133 17.62 -15.03 -1.21
CA LEU A 133 17.73 -16.37 -1.80
C LEU A 133 19.19 -16.77 -2.03
N THR A 134 20.03 -15.85 -2.50
CA THR A 134 21.47 -16.07 -2.67
C THR A 134 22.13 -16.42 -1.33
N HIS A 135 21.87 -15.64 -0.28
CA HIS A 135 22.40 -15.91 1.05
C HIS A 135 21.92 -17.26 1.60
N ARG A 136 20.67 -17.63 1.34
CA ARG A 136 20.14 -18.95 1.72
C ARG A 136 20.93 -20.09 1.05
N VAL A 137 21.19 -19.99 -0.25
CA VAL A 137 21.98 -21.02 -0.98
C VAL A 137 23.40 -21.11 -0.41
N HIS A 138 24.07 -19.97 -0.17
CA HIS A 138 25.40 -19.97 0.44
C HIS A 138 25.40 -20.57 1.85
N ALA A 139 24.44 -20.19 2.70
CA ALA A 139 24.30 -20.76 4.04
C ALA A 139 24.13 -22.28 3.98
N MET A 140 23.40 -22.78 2.98
CA MET A 140 23.18 -24.22 2.83
C MET A 140 24.42 -24.98 2.43
N LEU A 141 25.22 -24.45 1.50
CA LEU A 141 26.52 -25.04 1.17
C LEU A 141 27.39 -25.17 2.41
N VAL A 142 27.46 -24.12 3.23
CA VAL A 142 28.22 -24.12 4.49
C VAL A 142 27.68 -25.16 5.47
N SER A 143 26.37 -25.19 5.71
CA SER A 143 25.75 -26.14 6.64
C SER A 143 25.91 -27.60 6.20
N SER A 144 26.03 -27.85 4.89
CA SER A 144 26.27 -29.19 4.33
C SER A 144 27.76 -29.51 4.19
N GLY A 145 28.67 -28.64 4.64
CA GLY A 145 30.12 -28.84 4.54
C GLY A 145 30.63 -28.86 3.09
N LYS A 146 29.92 -28.21 2.17
CA LYS A 146 30.25 -28.18 0.73
C LYS A 146 30.94 -26.85 0.39
N PRO A 147 32.12 -26.87 -0.26
CA PRO A 147 32.76 -25.63 -0.71
C PRO A 147 32.01 -25.00 -1.88
N CYS A 148 32.25 -23.71 -2.14
CA CYS A 148 31.83 -23.01 -3.36
C CYS A 148 33.06 -22.83 -4.27
N PRO A 149 33.36 -23.79 -5.16
CA PRO A 149 34.58 -23.77 -6.00
C PRO A 149 34.49 -22.81 -7.19
N VAL A 150 33.31 -22.22 -7.45
CA VAL A 150 33.06 -21.31 -8.57
C VAL A 150 33.03 -19.85 -8.12
N THR A 151 33.47 -18.95 -9.01
CA THR A 151 33.41 -17.50 -8.80
C THR A 151 32.00 -16.94 -9.00
N ASP A 152 31.24 -17.53 -9.92
CA ASP A 152 29.81 -17.23 -10.13
C ASP A 152 28.96 -18.47 -9.83
N LEU A 153 28.41 -18.52 -8.62
CA LEU A 153 27.56 -19.61 -8.15
C LEU A 153 26.23 -19.72 -8.91
N PHE A 154 25.75 -18.61 -9.48
CA PHE A 154 24.48 -18.57 -10.20
C PHE A 154 24.64 -18.54 -11.72
N GLY A 155 25.87 -18.62 -12.22
CA GLY A 155 26.22 -18.82 -13.63
C GLY A 155 25.99 -20.26 -14.10
N VAL A 156 26.36 -20.59 -15.34
CA VAL A 156 26.10 -21.92 -15.93
C VAL A 156 26.74 -23.04 -15.09
N ALA A 157 28.06 -23.00 -14.90
CA ALA A 157 28.79 -24.03 -14.15
C ALA A 157 28.37 -24.13 -12.67
N GLY A 158 28.04 -22.99 -12.03
CA GLY A 158 27.57 -22.97 -10.64
C GLY A 158 26.19 -23.61 -10.50
N ARG A 159 25.27 -23.36 -11.44
CA ARG A 159 23.94 -24.00 -11.45
C ARG A 159 24.02 -25.50 -11.71
N ASP A 160 24.88 -25.94 -12.63
CA ASP A 160 25.08 -27.38 -12.87
C ASP A 160 25.61 -28.07 -11.60
N MET A 161 26.60 -27.46 -10.92
CA MET A 161 27.09 -27.96 -9.63
C MET A 161 26.00 -28.01 -8.55
N LEU A 162 25.14 -26.98 -8.47
CA LEU A 162 24.02 -26.96 -7.53
C LEU A 162 22.94 -27.99 -7.88
N ALA A 163 22.77 -28.35 -9.16
CA ALA A 163 21.87 -29.40 -9.62
C ALA A 163 22.33 -30.79 -9.16
N ASP A 164 23.64 -31.04 -9.19
CA ASP A 164 24.23 -32.32 -8.78
C ASP A 164 24.53 -32.41 -7.26
N LEU A 165 24.13 -31.40 -6.50
CA LEU A 165 24.43 -31.27 -5.08
C LEU A 165 23.79 -32.40 -4.26
N GLN A 166 24.63 -33.33 -3.80
CA GLN A 166 24.22 -34.43 -2.93
C GLN A 166 24.00 -33.93 -1.49
N VAL A 167 22.77 -33.54 -1.18
CA VAL A 167 22.28 -33.18 0.16
C VAL A 167 20.92 -33.85 0.42
N PRO A 168 20.60 -34.20 1.68
CA PRO A 168 19.30 -34.78 1.99
C PRO A 168 18.13 -33.84 1.63
N GLU A 169 16.97 -34.42 1.38
CA GLU A 169 15.74 -33.64 1.33
C GLU A 169 15.33 -33.19 2.76
N PRO A 170 14.70 -32.00 2.91
CA PRO A 170 14.20 -31.11 1.85
C PRO A 170 15.23 -30.09 1.34
N TRP A 171 16.50 -30.16 1.76
CA TRP A 171 17.47 -29.10 1.48
C TRP A 171 17.83 -28.99 -0.01
N GLY A 172 17.99 -30.13 -0.69
CA GLY A 172 18.24 -30.19 -2.14
C GLY A 172 17.17 -29.46 -2.94
N SER A 173 15.91 -29.86 -2.79
CA SER A 173 14.78 -29.18 -3.45
C SER A 173 14.68 -27.69 -3.12
N THR A 174 14.97 -27.26 -1.88
CA THR A 174 14.92 -25.82 -1.54
C THR A 174 16.04 -25.01 -2.18
N VAL A 175 17.22 -25.59 -2.41
CA VAL A 175 18.32 -24.93 -3.14
C VAL A 175 17.94 -24.74 -4.60
N LEU A 176 17.44 -25.79 -5.26
CA LEU A 176 17.01 -25.73 -6.66
C LEU A 176 15.86 -24.73 -6.86
N ALA A 177 14.87 -24.74 -5.97
CA ALA A 177 13.78 -23.77 -6.00
C ALA A 177 14.30 -22.32 -5.81
N SER A 178 15.28 -22.11 -4.93
CA SER A 178 15.89 -20.79 -4.71
C SER A 178 16.62 -20.30 -5.96
N VAL A 179 17.39 -21.17 -6.61
CA VAL A 179 18.10 -20.87 -7.86
C VAL A 179 17.12 -20.53 -8.98
N ALA A 180 16.07 -21.33 -9.15
CA ALA A 180 15.03 -21.08 -10.15
C ALA A 180 14.31 -19.75 -9.91
N ALA A 181 13.96 -19.45 -8.65
CA ALA A 181 13.35 -18.17 -8.28
C ALA A 181 14.26 -16.99 -8.62
N ILE A 182 15.55 -17.06 -8.29
CA ILE A 182 16.54 -16.02 -8.62
C ILE A 182 16.59 -15.75 -10.13
N ALA A 183 16.56 -16.78 -10.96
CA ALA A 183 16.57 -16.66 -12.42
C ALA A 183 15.31 -15.96 -12.97
N GLY A 184 14.16 -16.14 -12.29
CA GLY A 184 12.88 -15.54 -12.65
C GLY A 184 12.69 -14.09 -12.19
N LEU A 185 13.48 -13.57 -11.24
CA LEU A 185 13.34 -12.20 -10.73
C LEU A 185 13.77 -11.16 -11.78
N LYS A 186 12.81 -10.61 -12.51
CA LYS A 186 12.97 -9.52 -13.49
C LYS A 186 12.04 -8.37 -13.16
N ALA A 187 12.56 -7.14 -13.22
CA ALA A 187 11.74 -5.95 -13.12
C ALA A 187 11.05 -5.68 -14.47
N PRO A 188 9.86 -5.07 -14.47
CA PRO A 188 9.26 -4.55 -15.70
C PRO A 188 10.13 -3.45 -16.31
N ASP A 189 10.14 -3.42 -17.65
CA ASP A 189 10.67 -2.30 -18.42
C ASP A 189 9.82 -1.04 -18.20
N ARG A 190 10.39 0.13 -18.50
CA ARG A 190 9.68 1.42 -18.43
C ARG A 190 8.67 1.55 -19.54
#